data_AF-A0A1K1RCM9-F1
#
_entry.id   AF-A0A1K1RCM9-F1
#
_cell.length_a   1.000
_cell.length_b   1.000
_cell.length_c   1.000
_cell.angle_alpha   90.00
_cell.angle_beta   90.00
_cell.angle_gamma   90.00
#
_symmetry.space_group_name_H-M   'P 1'
#
loop_
_entity.id
_entity.type
_entity.pdbx_description
1 polymer ?
#
loop_
_entity_poly.entity_id
_entity_poly.type
_entity_poly.pdbx_seq_one_letter_code
_entity_poly.pdbx_strand_id
1 'polypeptide(L)'
;NAKMTVEVRVTLDEEVILWFQGKAVALKPTERPKRISAPKEKAGSAQPRKPASSHPWRTAETQNQSKRTTSKSSFQDAIYSQHNRYSEASW
;
A
#
# COMPACT_ATOMS: atom_id res chain seq x y z
N ASN A 1 -32.09 -11.69 -12.91
CA ASN A 1 -32.61 -10.93 -11.76
C ASN A 1 -33.14 -9.59 -12.22
N ALA A 2 -34.45 -9.50 -12.45
CA ALA A 2 -35.10 -8.22 -12.69
C ALA A 2 -35.23 -7.47 -11.36
N LYS A 3 -34.73 -6.23 -11.31
CA LYS A 3 -34.90 -5.35 -10.15
C LYS A 3 -36.20 -4.57 -10.35
N MET A 4 -36.94 -4.37 -9.28
CA MET A 4 -38.22 -3.68 -9.33
C MET A 4 -38.25 -2.60 -8.27
N THR A 5 -38.77 -1.44 -8.64
CA THR A 5 -38.92 -0.31 -7.72
C THR A 5 -40.19 -0.52 -6.90
N VAL A 6 -40.09 -0.26 -5.60
CA VAL A 6 -41.20 -0.43 -4.66
C VAL A 6 -41.23 0.75 -3.71
N GLU A 7 -42.42 1.22 -3.37
CA GLU A 7 -42.60 2.25 -2.37
C GLU A 7 -42.70 1.61 -0.98
N VAL A 8 -42.03 2.22 0.00
CA VAL A 8 -42.10 1.81 1.40
C VAL A 8 -42.72 2.95 2.18
N ARG A 9 -43.75 2.65 2.97
CA ARG A 9 -44.47 3.61 3.82
C ARG A 9 -44.40 3.15 5.26
N VAL A 10 -44.28 4.11 6.16
CA VAL A 10 -44.28 3.89 7.62
C VAL A 10 -45.50 4.59 8.19
N THR A 11 -46.31 3.86 8.95
CA THR A 11 -47.48 4.42 9.64
C THR A 11 -47.08 5.03 10.99
N LEU A 12 -48.00 5.76 11.62
CA LEU A 12 -47.80 6.32 12.96
C LEU A 12 -47.61 5.24 14.04
N ASP A 13 -48.15 4.05 13.79
CA ASP A 13 -48.04 2.87 14.66
C ASP A 13 -46.73 2.08 14.42
N GLU A 14 -45.76 2.69 13.74
CA GLU A 14 -44.48 2.09 13.36
C GLU A 14 -44.61 0.85 12.45
N GLU A 15 -45.78 0.64 11.84
CA GLU A 15 -45.97 -0.45 10.89
C GLU A 15 -45.36 -0.10 9.52
N VAL A 16 -44.67 -1.08 8.93
CA VAL A 16 -44.05 -0.91 7.61
C VAL A 16 -44.93 -1.57 6.55
N ILE A 17 -45.37 -0.77 5.59
CA ILE A 17 -46.21 -1.21 4.47
C ILE A 17 -45.41 -1.07 3.17
N LEU A 18 -45.38 -2.15 2.39
CA LEU A 18 -44.83 -2.18 1.05
C LEU A 18 -45.95 -1.91 0.04
N TRP A 19 -45.82 -0.84 -0.75
CA TRP A 19 -46.79 -0.50 -1.79
C TRP A 19 -46.27 -0.95 -3.17
N PHE A 20 -46.97 -1.90 -3.76
CA PHE A 20 -46.57 -2.53 -5.02
C PHE A 20 -47.80 -2.81 -5.89
N GLN A 21 -47.78 -2.37 -7.16
CA GLN A 21 -48.88 -2.56 -8.12
C GLN A 21 -50.27 -2.12 -7.59
N GLY A 22 -50.32 -1.00 -6.84
CA GLY A 22 -51.58 -0.49 -6.27
C GLY A 22 -52.12 -1.32 -5.09
N LYS A 23 -51.33 -2.27 -4.57
CA LYS A 23 -51.67 -3.06 -3.40
C LYS A 23 -50.73 -2.74 -2.24
N ALA A 24 -51.31 -2.62 -1.05
CA ALA A 24 -50.58 -2.56 0.21
C ALA A 24 -50.28 -3.99 0.70
N VAL A 25 -49.01 -4.26 1.02
CA VAL A 25 -48.57 -5.50 1.63
C VAL A 25 -47.96 -5.17 2.99
N ALA A 26 -48.60 -5.64 4.06
CA ALA A 26 -48.07 -5.47 5.42
C ALA A 26 -46.83 -6.36 5.62
N LEU A 27 -45.74 -5.77 6.11
CA LEU A 27 -44.51 -6.50 6.38
C LEU A 27 -44.49 -6.99 7.83
N LYS A 28 -44.02 -8.22 8.03
CA LYS A 28 -43.76 -8.75 9.36
C LYS A 28 -42.30 -8.54 9.74
N PRO A 29 -42.01 -8.14 10.99
CA PRO A 29 -40.63 -8.10 11.47
C PRO A 29 -40.05 -9.50 11.37
N THR A 30 -38.92 -9.61 10.67
CA THR A 30 -38.20 -10.88 10.49
C THR A 30 -36.79 -10.70 10.98
N GLU A 31 -36.31 -11.61 11.84
CA GLU A 31 -34.94 -11.58 12.32
C GLU A 31 -33.99 -11.88 11.15
N ARG A 32 -32.95 -11.06 10.98
CA ARG A 32 -31.96 -11.28 9.94
C ARG A 32 -31.22 -12.59 10.27
N PRO A 33 -31.17 -13.58 9.36
CA PRO A 33 -30.48 -14.82 9.64
C PRO A 33 -29.01 -14.52 9.93
N LYS A 34 -28.51 -15.05 11.05
CA LYS A 34 -27.10 -14.94 11.42
C LYS A 34 -26.28 -15.58 10.30
N ARG A 35 -25.49 -14.77 9.60
CA ARG A 35 -24.59 -15.29 8.56
C ARG A 35 -23.59 -16.22 9.24
N ILE A 36 -23.73 -17.53 8.99
CA ILE A 36 -22.72 -18.51 9.34
C ILE A 36 -21.59 -18.34 8.32
N SER A 37 -20.67 -17.42 8.58
CA SER A 37 -19.41 -17.40 7.85
C SER A 37 -18.58 -18.57 8.34
N ALA A 38 -18.58 -19.67 7.59
CA ALA A 38 -17.60 -20.73 7.81
C ALA A 38 -16.20 -20.12 7.75
N PRO A 39 -15.27 -20.50 8.65
CA PRO A 39 -13.88 -20.06 8.56
C PRO A 39 -13.31 -20.55 7.23
N LYS A 40 -13.19 -19.64 6.28
CA LYS A 40 -12.57 -19.91 4.99
C LYS A 40 -11.06 -19.83 5.18
N GLU A 41 -10.38 -20.95 4.96
CA GLU A 41 -8.93 -21.02 4.96
C GLU A 41 -8.38 -20.00 3.96
N LYS A 42 -7.57 -19.07 4.46
CA LYS A 42 -6.95 -18.04 3.64
C LYS A 42 -5.75 -18.68 2.95
N ALA A 43 -5.63 -18.51 1.64
CA ALA A 43 -4.39 -18.84 0.96
C ALA A 43 -3.25 -18.03 1.61
N GLY A 44 -2.27 -18.74 2.17
CA GLY A 44 -1.10 -18.12 2.78
C GLY A 44 -0.26 -17.38 1.74
N SER A 45 0.45 -16.33 2.18
CA SER A 45 1.43 -15.66 1.33
C SER A 45 2.65 -16.56 1.15
N ALA A 46 3.05 -16.83 -0.10
CA ALA A 46 4.26 -17.59 -0.39
C ALA A 46 5.51 -16.75 -0.04
N GLN A 47 6.57 -17.41 0.44
CA GLN A 47 7.83 -16.72 0.69
C GLN A 47 8.42 -16.17 -0.62
N PRO A 48 9.00 -14.95 -0.60
CA PRO A 48 9.64 -14.38 -1.77
C PRO A 48 10.84 -15.23 -2.19
N ARG A 49 10.88 -15.66 -3.45
CA ARG A 49 11.98 -16.45 -4.01
C ARG A 49 13.08 -15.53 -4.53
N LYS A 50 14.33 -15.88 -4.22
CA LYS A 50 15.47 -15.23 -4.85
C LYS A 50 15.51 -15.58 -6.34
N PRO A 51 15.86 -14.63 -7.22
CA PRO A 51 16.10 -14.90 -8.63
C PRO A 51 17.21 -15.94 -8.83
N ALA A 52 17.09 -16.74 -9.89
CA ALA A 52 18.20 -17.55 -10.40
C ALA A 52 19.45 -16.71 -10.68
N SER A 53 20.63 -17.33 -10.52
CA SER A 53 21.91 -16.63 -10.65
C SER A 53 22.18 -16.09 -12.05
N SER A 54 21.52 -16.63 -13.07
CA SER A 54 21.62 -16.21 -14.48
C SER A 54 20.72 -15.03 -14.83
N HIS A 55 19.95 -14.46 -13.89
CA HIS A 55 19.10 -13.33 -14.20
C HIS A 55 19.92 -12.05 -14.44
N PRO A 56 19.64 -11.31 -15.53
CA PRO A 56 20.47 -10.17 -15.96
C PRO A 56 20.54 -9.04 -14.93
N TRP A 57 19.49 -8.86 -14.10
CA TRP A 57 19.43 -7.81 -13.09
C TRP A 57 20.23 -8.11 -11.81
N ARG A 58 20.74 -9.33 -11.63
CA ARG A 58 21.63 -9.71 -10.51
C ARG A 58 23.11 -9.37 -10.76
N THR A 59 23.48 -9.14 -12.01
CA THR A 59 24.87 -9.03 -12.48
C THR A 59 25.56 -7.70 -12.14
N ALA A 60 24.83 -6.70 -11.63
CA ALA A 60 25.35 -5.34 -11.40
C ALA A 60 26.30 -5.22 -10.19
N GLU A 61 26.29 -6.17 -9.26
CA GLU A 61 27.06 -6.06 -8.00
C GLU A 61 28.46 -6.68 -8.04
N THR A 62 28.83 -7.43 -9.09
CA THR A 62 30.05 -8.26 -9.07
C THR A 62 31.24 -7.73 -9.86
N GLN A 63 31.18 -6.52 -10.42
CA GLN A 63 32.34 -5.92 -11.09
C GLN A 63 32.52 -4.47 -10.66
N ASN A 64 33.47 -4.25 -9.77
CA ASN A 64 34.61 -3.32 -9.98
C ASN A 64 35.35 -3.11 -8.65
N GLN A 65 36.34 -3.95 -8.36
CA GLN A 65 37.43 -3.54 -7.47
C GLN A 65 38.37 -2.59 -8.23
N SER A 66 37.87 -1.38 -8.50
CA SER A 66 38.73 -0.27 -8.91
C SER A 66 39.57 0.14 -7.69
N LYS A 67 40.87 -0.15 -7.74
CA LYS A 67 41.84 0.30 -6.73
C LYS A 67 41.90 1.83 -6.80
N ARG A 68 41.31 2.53 -5.83
CA ARG A 68 41.52 3.97 -5.65
C ARG A 68 43.01 4.24 -5.37
N THR A 69 43.71 4.83 -6.33
CA THR A 69 45.05 5.40 -6.08
C THR A 69 44.89 6.84 -5.60
N THR A 70 45.44 7.17 -4.43
CA THR A 70 45.35 8.50 -3.80
C THR A 70 46.44 9.47 -4.31
N SER A 71 46.73 9.50 -5.61
CA SER A 71 47.58 10.56 -6.15
C SER A 71 46.77 11.85 -6.13
N LYS A 72 47.04 12.72 -5.15
CA LYS A 72 46.42 14.05 -5.06
C LYS A 72 46.80 14.82 -6.33
N SER A 73 45.79 15.21 -7.09
CA SER A 73 45.94 16.07 -8.26
C SER A 73 46.35 17.46 -7.80
N SER A 74 47.31 18.09 -8.49
CA SER A 74 47.74 19.48 -8.21
C SER A 74 46.58 20.48 -8.24
N PHE A 75 45.53 20.17 -8.99
CA PHE A 75 44.30 20.96 -9.02
C PHE A 75 43.56 20.93 -7.66
N GLN A 76 43.52 19.78 -6.98
CA GLN A 76 42.88 19.70 -5.67
C GLN A 76 43.69 20.42 -4.59
N ASP A 77 45.02 20.32 -4.61
CA ASP A 77 45.87 21.08 -3.68
C ASP A 77 45.72 22.60 -3.86
N ALA A 78 45.60 23.09 -5.10
CA ALA A 78 45.39 24.51 -5.37
C ALA A 78 44.04 25.03 -4.82
N ILE A 79 42.99 24.21 -4.88
CA ILE A 79 41.65 24.57 -4.37
C ILE A 79 41.61 24.56 -2.84
N TYR A 80 42.21 23.56 -2.19
CA TYR A 80 42.15 23.42 -0.74
C TYR A 80 43.19 24.27 0.02
N SER A 81 44.26 24.73 -0.64
CA SER A 81 45.27 25.60 -0.01
C SER A 81 44.72 27.00 0.34
N GLN A 82 43.65 27.46 -0.32
CA GLN A 82 43.12 28.81 -0.09
C GLN A 82 42.37 28.98 1.25
N HIS A 83 42.00 27.89 1.92
CA HIS A 83 41.13 27.95 3.11
C HIS A 83 41.84 27.86 4.47
N ASN A 84 43.17 27.69 4.51
CA ASN A 84 43.94 27.59 5.76
C ASN A 84 44.81 28.82 6.05
N ARG A 85 44.28 30.03 5.85
CA ARG A 85 44.99 31.29 6.20
C ARG A 85 44.61 31.87 7.57
N TYR A 86 43.89 31.15 8.42
CA TYR A 86 43.51 31.63 9.75
C TYR A 86 43.69 30.55 10.82
N SER A 87 44.91 30.39 11.31
CA SER A 87 45.14 29.84 12.65
C SER A 87 46.55 30.15 13.13
N GLU A 88 46.79 31.43 13.43
CA GLU A 88 47.77 31.83 14.46
C GLU A 88 47.13 33.00 15.24
N ALA A 89 46.12 32.67 16.05
CA ALA A 89 45.77 33.51 17.18
C ALA A 89 46.73 33.09 18.31
N SER A 90 47.74 33.91 18.56
CA SER A 90 48.54 33.86 19.78
C SER A 90 47.65 34.13 20.99
N TRP A 91 47.90 33.37 22.06
CA TRP A 91 47.30 33.52 23.38
C TRP A 91 47.39 34.95 23.94
#